data_AF-X5JAX4-F1
#
_entry.id   AF-X5JAX4-F1
#
_cell.length_a   1.000
_cell.length_b   1.000
_cell.length_c   1.000
_cell.angle_alpha   90.00
_cell.angle_beta   90.00
_cell.angle_gamma   90.00
#
_symmetry.space_group_name_H-M   'P 1'
#
loop_
_entity.id
_entity.type
_entity.pdbx_description
1 polymer ?
#
loop_
_entity_poly.entity_id
_entity_poly.type
_entity_poly.pdbx_seq_one_letter_code
_entity_poly.pdbx_strand_id
1 'polypeptide(L)' 'TMYFIFGVWSAMVGTSLSLLIRMELMIMGNLLSDDQLFNV' A
#
# COMPACT_ATOMS: atom_id res chain seq x y z
N THR A 1 -24.44 6.82 -5.97
CA THR A 1 -23.54 6.26 -7.03
C THR A 1 -22.10 6.73 -6.89
N MET A 2 -21.81 8.02 -6.71
CA MET A 2 -20.43 8.53 -6.47
C MET A 2 -19.68 7.83 -5.32
N TYR A 3 -20.32 7.63 -4.15
CA TYR A 3 -19.71 6.92 -3.01
C TYR A 3 -19.31 5.48 -3.31
N PHE A 4 -20.05 4.79 -4.19
CA PHE A 4 -19.76 3.41 -4.57
C PHE A 4 -18.49 3.33 -5.43
N ILE A 5 -18.37 4.24 -6.39
CA ILE A 5 -17.18 4.35 -7.26
C ILE A 5 -15.95 4.76 -6.44
N PHE A 6 -16.12 5.72 -5.53
CA PHE A 6 -15.07 6.13 -4.61
C PHE A 6 -14.63 4.98 -3.69
N GLY A 7 -15.57 4.18 -3.20
CA GLY A 7 -15.27 3.00 -2.37
C GLY A 7 -14.43 1.96 -3.12
N VAL A 8 -14.79 1.64 -4.37
CA VAL A 8 -14.02 0.72 -5.21
C VAL A 8 -12.62 1.27 -5.51
N TRP A 9 -12.52 2.56 -5.80
CA TRP A 9 -11.24 3.21 -6.06
C TRP A 9 -10.32 3.22 -4.83
N SER A 10 -10.84 3.61 -3.65
CA SER A 10 -10.09 3.59 -2.40
C SER A 10 -9.65 2.16 -2.02
N ALA A 11 -10.47 1.15 -2.30
CA ALA A 11 -10.10 -0.24 -2.07
C ALA A 11 -8.93 -0.69 -2.95
N MET A 12 -8.90 -0.32 -4.23
CA MET A 12 -7.79 -0.62 -5.13
C MET A 12 -6.49 0.07 -4.70
N VAL A 13 -6.56 1.31 -4.22
CA VAL A 13 -5.38 2.04 -3.70
C VAL A 13 -4.84 1.37 -2.43
N GLY A 14 -5.72 0.96 -1.50
CA GLY A 14 -5.33 0.29 -0.26
C GLY A 14 -4.70 -1.08 -0.46
N THR A 15 -5.21 -1.90 -1.40
CA THR A 15 -4.65 -3.23 -1.68
C THR A 15 -3.28 -3.14 -2.36
N SER A 16 -3.08 -2.16 -3.26
CA SER A 16 -1.78 -1.88 -3.88
C SER A 16 -0.73 -1.54 -2.83
N LEU A 17 -1.04 -0.62 -1.91
CA LEU A 17 -0.10 -0.20 -0.86
C LEU A 17 0.22 -1.35 0.11
N SER A 18 -0.78 -2.15 0.49
CA SER A 18 -0.59 -3.32 1.35
C SER A 18 0.32 -4.38 0.71
N LEU A 19 0.21 -4.57 -0.61
CA LEU A 19 1.04 -5.53 -1.34
C LEU A 19 2.48 -5.04 -1.45
N LEU A 20 2.70 -3.75 -1.73
CA LEU A 20 4.04 -3.15 -1.73
C LEU A 20 4.73 -3.33 -0.38
N ILE A 21 4.02 -3.12 0.72
CA ILE A 21 4.59 -3.29 2.06
C ILE A 21 4.97 -4.75 2.35
N ARG A 22 4.12 -5.70 1.92
CA ARG A 22 4.40 -7.12 2.06
C ARG A 22 5.59 -7.59 1.22
N MET A 23 5.76 -7.03 0.03
CA MET A 23 6.89 -7.34 -0.84
C MET A 23 8.21 -6.82 -0.24
N GLU A 24 8.19 -5.64 0.39
CA GLU A 24 9.35 -5.10 1.08
C GLU A 24 9.77 -5.98 2.26
N LEU A 25 8.82 -6.39 3.10
CA LEU A 25 9.10 -7.26 4.26
C LEU A 25 9.57 -8.67 3.86
N MET A 26 9.31 -9.10 2.62
CA MET A 26 9.72 -10.43 2.11
C MET A 26 11.16 -10.43 1.57
N ILE A 27 11.70 -9.28 1.16
CA ILE A 27 13.05 -9.14 0.62
C ILE A 27 13.98 -8.67 1.75
N MET A 28 15.11 -9.37 1.92
CA MET A 28 16.10 -9.10 2.98
C MET A 28 16.98 -7.87 2.69
N GLY A 29 16.40 -6.80 2.16
CA GLY A 29 17.04 -5.54 1.79
C GLY A 29 16.04 -4.47 1.36
N ASN A 30 16.24 -3.24 1.84
CA ASN A 30 15.35 -2.09 1.62
C ASN A 30 15.35 -1.65 0.14
N LEU A 31 14.24 -1.83 -0.56
CA LEU A 31 13.92 -1.33 -1.89
C LEU A 31 13.29 0.07 -1.80
N LEU A 32 12.52 0.34 -0.75
CA LEU A 32 12.11 1.69 -0.32
C LEU A 32 12.82 2.00 1.01
N SER A 33 13.93 2.74 0.93
CA SER A 33 14.76 3.17 2.07
C SER A 33 14.08 4.12 3.09
N ASP A 34 12.76 4.09 3.21
CA ASP A 34 11.98 5.07 3.97
C ASP A 34 11.06 4.37 4.99
N ASP A 35 11.61 4.16 6.20
CA ASP A 35 10.89 3.63 7.36
C ASP A 35 9.66 4.48 7.74
N GLN A 36 9.57 5.73 7.27
CA GLN A 36 8.49 6.67 7.57
C GLN A 36 7.19 6.32 6.83
N LEU A 37 7.29 5.63 5.70
CA LEU A 37 6.13 5.20 4.89
C LEU A 37 5.41 3.99 5.50
N PHE A 38 6.11 3.21 6.33
CA PHE A 38 5.60 2.00 6.98
C PHE A 38 4.99 2.25 8.35
N ASN A 39 5.38 3.35 9.01
CA ASN A 39 5.03 3.66 10.40
C ASN A 39 4.10 4.89 10.55
N VAL A 40 3.52 5.39 9.45
CA VAL A 40 2.46 6.40 9.50
C VAL A 40 1.11 5.76 9.84
#